data_AF-A0A960NX78-F1
#
_entry.id   AF-A0A960NX78-F1
#
_cell.length_a   1.000
_cell.length_b   1.000
_cell.length_c   1.000
_cell.angle_alpha   90.00
_cell.angle_beta   90.00
_cell.angle_gamma   90.00
#
_symmetry.space_group_name_H-M   'P 1'
#
loop_
_entity.id
_entity.type
_entity.pdbx_description
1 polymer ?
#
loop_
_entity_poly.entity_id
_entity_poly.type
_entity_poly.pdbx_seq_one_letter_code
_entity_poly.pdbx_strand_id
1 'polypeptide(L)' 'LAASIVATDMFSPRTITKFTGHVNGAIYGAPDKIRDGRTPLANLYLCGTDQGFLGIIGAMLSGISMANYHILQKS' A
#
# COMPACT_ATOMS: atom_id res chain seq x y z
N LEU A 1 -16.90 -35.92 4.32
CA LEU A 1 -16.61 -34.53 3.85
C LEU A 1 -15.23 -34.39 3.20
N ALA A 2 -14.17 -35.01 3.73
CA ALA A 2 -12.82 -34.92 3.14
C ALA A 2 -12.65 -35.61 1.76
N ALA A 3 -13.50 -36.57 1.41
CA ALA A 3 -13.36 -37.38 0.20
C ALA A 3 -13.55 -36.62 -1.14
N SER A 4 -14.01 -35.37 -1.11
CA SER A 4 -14.25 -34.55 -2.32
C SER A 4 -13.32 -33.32 -2.44
N ILE A 5 -12.31 -33.19 -1.57
CA ILE A 5 -11.37 -32.07 -1.64
C ILE A 5 -10.26 -32.41 -2.63
N VAL A 6 -10.20 -31.69 -3.75
CA VAL A 6 -9.19 -31.90 -4.83
C VAL A 6 -7.87 -31.18 -4.51
N ALA A 7 -7.92 -30.04 -3.85
CA ALA A 7 -6.74 -29.28 -3.41
C ALA A 7 -7.09 -28.37 -2.23
N THR A 8 -6.07 -27.98 -1.46
CA THR A 8 -6.19 -27.00 -0.37
C THR A 8 -4.93 -26.14 -0.35
N ASP A 9 -5.11 -24.83 -0.15
CA ASP A 9 -4.02 -23.88 0.04
C ASP A 9 -4.38 -22.88 1.15
N MET A 10 -3.39 -22.19 1.70
CA MET A 10 -3.56 -21.18 2.74
C MET A 10 -2.79 -19.90 2.44
N PHE A 11 -3.52 -18.79 2.51
CA PHE A 11 -2.97 -17.44 2.50
C PHE A 11 -3.10 -16.82 3.88
N SER A 12 -1.96 -16.56 4.52
CA SER A 12 -1.92 -16.02 5.88
C SER A 12 -1.18 -14.68 5.92
N PRO A 13 -1.25 -13.92 7.01
CA PRO A 13 -0.42 -12.72 7.17
C PRO A 13 1.07 -12.97 6.94
N ARG A 14 1.58 -14.17 7.28
CA ARG A 14 2.96 -14.56 6.97
C ARG A 14 3.24 -14.66 5.47
N THR A 15 2.26 -15.11 4.68
CA THR A 15 2.35 -15.18 3.22
C THR A 15 2.52 -13.77 2.66
N ILE A 16 1.71 -12.82 3.13
CA ILE A 16 1.80 -11.41 2.74
C ILE A 16 3.18 -10.84 3.10
N THR A 17 3.61 -10.96 4.35
CA THR A 17 4.92 -10.46 4.78
C THR A 17 6.06 -11.05 3.93
N LYS A 18 6.01 -12.36 3.64
CA LYS A 18 7.04 -13.06 2.84
C LYS A 18 7.12 -12.55 1.40
N PHE A 19 5.98 -12.34 0.74
CA PHE A 19 5.94 -12.08 -0.69
C PHE A 19 5.84 -10.60 -1.07
N THR A 20 5.33 -9.74 -0.18
CA THR A 20 5.16 -8.30 -0.46
C THR A 20 5.88 -7.40 0.54
N GLY A 21 6.54 -7.95 1.55
CA GLY A 21 7.28 -7.18 2.56
C GLY A 21 6.39 -6.35 3.50
N HIS A 22 5.06 -6.47 3.42
CA HIS A 22 4.18 -5.71 4.30
C HIS A 22 4.29 -6.23 5.73
N VAL A 23 4.74 -5.36 6.64
CA VAL A 23 4.89 -5.66 8.06
C VAL A 23 3.55 -6.18 8.62
N ASN A 24 3.61 -7.26 9.38
CA ASN A 24 2.44 -7.95 9.96
C ASN A 24 1.39 -8.43 8.92
N GLY A 25 1.75 -8.49 7.64
CA GLY A 25 0.82 -8.82 6.56
C GLY A 25 -0.26 -7.76 6.33
N ALA A 26 0.03 -6.49 6.64
CA ALA A 26 -0.93 -5.40 6.50
C ALA A 26 -1.25 -5.10 5.02
N ILE A 27 -2.46 -5.44 4.56
CA ILE A 27 -2.86 -5.28 3.15
C ILE A 27 -3.05 -3.81 2.74
N TYR A 28 -3.49 -2.97 3.69
CA TYR A 28 -3.82 -1.55 3.44
C TYR A 28 -2.82 -0.58 4.06
N GLY A 29 -1.59 -1.05 4.29
CA GLY A 29 -0.49 -0.26 4.83
C GLY A 29 -0.68 0.17 6.29
N ALA A 30 -0.10 1.30 6.67
CA ALA A 30 -0.03 1.83 8.03
C ALA A 30 -1.39 2.38 8.52
N PRO A 31 -1.73 2.25 9.81
CA PRO A 31 -2.94 2.86 10.37
C PRO A 31 -2.88 4.39 10.33
N ASP A 32 -1.70 4.96 10.56
CA ASP A 32 -1.46 6.39 10.50
C ASP A 32 -1.17 6.82 9.05
N LYS A 33 -2.09 7.61 8.48
CA LYS A 33 -2.03 8.03 7.08
C LYS A 33 -1.35 9.38 6.95
N ILE A 34 -0.34 9.46 6.08
CA ILE A 34 0.40 10.69 5.77
C ILE A 34 -0.18 11.24 4.48
N ARG A 35 -1.17 12.14 4.54
CA ARG A 35 -1.97 12.54 3.35
C ARG A 35 -1.21 13.36 2.32
N ASP A 36 -0.13 14.01 2.75
CA ASP A 36 0.72 14.84 1.90
C ASP A 36 2.02 14.12 1.50
N GLY A 37 2.20 12.85 1.84
CA GLY A 37 3.34 12.03 1.46
C GLY A 37 4.70 12.53 1.90
N ARG A 38 4.80 13.55 2.75
CA ARG A 38 6.08 14.11 3.15
C ARG A 38 6.83 13.12 4.04
N THR A 39 8.13 13.01 3.77
CA THR A 39 9.06 12.31 4.66
C THR A 39 9.98 13.33 5.35
N PRO A 40 10.75 12.93 6.38
CA PRO A 40 11.77 13.78 6.96
C PRO A 40 12.89 14.18 5.96
N LEU A 41 13.00 13.48 4.83
CA LEU A 41 14.00 13.74 3.80
C LEU A 41 13.44 14.69 2.74
N ALA A 42 14.18 15.75 2.45
CA ALA A 42 13.79 16.70 1.42
C ALA A 42 13.69 16.02 0.04
N ASN A 43 12.64 16.35 -0.72
CA ASN A 43 12.36 15.83 -2.06
C ASN A 43 12.14 14.30 -2.14
N LEU A 44 11.90 13.62 -1.01
CA LEU A 44 11.45 12.23 -0.98
C LEU A 44 10.00 12.19 -0.49
N TYR A 45 9.12 11.60 -1.32
CA TYR A 45 7.69 11.54 -1.07
C TYR A 45 7.17 10.11 -1.11
N LEU A 46 6.25 9.77 -0.21
CA LEU A 46 5.55 8.49 -0.19
C LEU A 46 4.27 8.56 -1.03
N CYS A 47 4.01 7.53 -1.82
CA CYS A 47 2.75 7.30 -2.50
C CYS A 47 2.27 5.87 -2.29
N GLY A 48 1.01 5.58 -2.62
CA GLY A 48 0.36 4.30 -2.37
C GLY A 48 -0.71 4.37 -1.29
N THR A 49 -1.00 3.24 -0.66
CA THR A 49 -2.15 3.11 0.26
C THR A 49 -1.99 3.82 1.60
N ASP A 50 -0.80 4.35 1.89
CA ASP A 50 -0.51 5.09 3.12
C ASP A 50 -0.88 6.57 3.06
N GLN A 51 -1.38 7.01 1.91
CA GLN A 51 -1.79 8.40 1.66
C GLN A 51 -3.28 8.65 1.96
N GLY A 52 -4.00 7.66 2.50
CA GLY A 52 -5.41 7.77 2.89
C GLY A 52 -6.40 7.14 1.91
N PHE A 53 -5.93 6.55 0.81
CA PHE A 53 -6.75 5.79 -0.13
C PHE A 53 -6.37 4.29 -0.10
N LEU A 54 -7.33 3.38 -0.30
CA LEU A 54 -7.12 1.94 -0.15
C LEU A 54 -7.23 1.19 -1.50
N GLY A 55 -6.55 0.05 -1.59
CA GLY A 55 -6.60 -0.84 -2.75
C GLY A 55 -5.92 -0.26 -4.00
N ILE A 56 -6.12 -0.94 -5.14
CA ILE A 56 -5.44 -0.62 -6.41
C ILE A 56 -5.75 0.81 -6.84
N ILE A 57 -7.03 1.18 -6.87
CA ILE A 57 -7.46 2.52 -7.26
C ILE A 57 -6.90 3.58 -6.31
N GLY A 58 -6.91 3.32 -5.00
CA GLY A 58 -6.35 4.25 -4.03
C GLY A 58 -4.84 4.45 -4.19
N ALA A 59 -4.10 3.36 -4.42
CA ALA A 59 -2.66 3.42 -4.68
C ALA A 59 -2.35 4.22 -5.96
N MET A 60 -3.12 4.02 -7.03
CA MET A 60 -2.96 4.76 -8.29
C MET A 60 -3.25 6.25 -8.13
N LEU A 61 -4.39 6.60 -7.53
CA LEU A 61 -4.78 8.00 -7.32
C LEU A 61 -3.77 8.72 -6.43
N SER A 62 -3.26 8.04 -5.40
CA SER A 62 -2.19 8.57 -4.55
C SER A 62 -0.95 8.97 -5.35
N GLY A 63 -0.49 8.13 -6.28
CA GLY A 63 0.66 8.45 -7.13
C GLY A 63 0.44 9.72 -7.96
N ILE A 64 -0.75 9.84 -8.58
CA ILE A 64 -1.14 11.02 -9.36
C ILE A 64 -1.17 12.26 -8.46
N SER A 65 -1.75 12.16 -7.26
CA SER A 65 -1.83 13.26 -6.30
C SER A 65 -0.44 13.73 -5.85
N MET A 66 0.47 12.82 -5.51
CA MET A 66 1.82 13.20 -5.03
C MET A 66 2.66 13.83 -6.14
N ALA A 67 2.57 13.31 -7.37
CA ALA A 67 3.25 13.90 -8.52
C ALA A 67 2.76 15.34 -8.78
N ASN A 68 1.45 15.56 -8.77
CA ASN A 68 0.89 16.90 -8.93
C ASN A 68 1.31 17.81 -7.77
N TYR A 69 1.03 17.41 -6.54
CA TYR A 69 1.18 18.28 -5.37
C TYR A 69 2.62 18.71 -5.09
N HIS A 70 3.62 17.86 -5.37
CA HIS A 70 5.02 18.15 -5.01
C HIS A 70 5.95 18.46 -6.17
N ILE A 71 5.63 17.96 -7.38
CA ILE A 71 6.51 18.06 -8.55
C ILE A 71 5.91 18.98 -9.61
N LEU A 72 4.69 18.70 -10.07
CA LEU A 72 4.13 19.36 -11.27
C LEU A 72 3.42 20.68 -10.97
N GLN A 73 2.94 20.88 -9.74
CA GLN A 73 2.17 22.08 -9.35
C GLN A 73 3.04 23.18 -8.74
N LYS A 74 4.37 22.97 -8.64
CA LYS A 74 5.31 24.05 -8.29
C LYS A 74 5.43 25.00 -9.49
N SER A 75 4.83 26.18 -9.37
CA SER A 75 5.06 27.34 -10.23
C SER A 75 6.44 27.93 -9.99
#